data_AF-A0A838VPE6-F1
#
_entry.id   AF-A0A838VPE6-F1
#
_cell.length_a   1.000
_cell.length_b   1.000
_cell.length_c   1.000
_cell.angle_alpha   90.00
_cell.angle_beta   90.00
_cell.angle_gamma   90.00
#
_symmetry.space_group_name_H-M   'P 1'
#
loop_
_entity.id
_entity.type
_entity.pdbx_description
1 polymer ?
#
loop_
_entity_poly.entity_id
_entity_poly.type
_entity_poly.pdbx_seq_one_letter_code
_entity_poly.pdbx_strand_id
1 'polypeptide(L)'
;MSASITPALQPDLIKQQVKQVKSVAAPQKIADAALRNARGYWELGENAGKIIKSERAKWSPDCGNIPLALCDVVVSTGWNLTIADGNKYWHYFVADSADQTVLLGRSPQNRTNASIPKTVTDNILNIASKHLELPKNVLLIKQVQRQTWKNICLEFTLPYVRCRTDDNQLGWRVVIEAQPGKQYVYLASEKGEQVRKETTKTMATRNDLMPNSWAINIIKTASKRFKIKGDRVYILSAEQKFDPSRGSYFWNLAIDVKQNAFVTYELDMTGNITKQP
;
A
#
# COMPACT_ATOMS: atom_id res chain seq x y z
N MET A 1 -58.73 7.28 17.75
CA MET A 1 -58.91 8.53 16.96
C MET A 1 -58.27 9.65 17.76
N SER A 2 -57.29 10.43 17.31
CA SER A 2 -56.62 10.53 16.02
C SER A 2 -55.29 11.27 16.24
N ALA A 3 -54.37 11.00 15.33
CA ALA A 3 -53.06 11.60 15.11
C ALA A 3 -52.99 13.13 15.32
N SER A 4 -51.87 13.60 15.84
CA SER A 4 -51.37 14.95 15.55
C SER A 4 -50.07 14.82 14.77
N ILE A 5 -50.13 15.38 13.56
CA ILE A 5 -49.15 15.30 12.49
C ILE A 5 -48.16 16.45 12.67
N THR A 6 -46.88 16.11 12.82
CA THR A 6 -45.77 17.06 12.76
C THR A 6 -45.68 17.66 11.35
N PRO A 7 -45.49 18.98 11.18
CA PRO A 7 -45.39 19.57 9.85
C PRO A 7 -44.09 19.13 9.16
N ALA A 8 -44.22 18.74 7.90
CA ALA A 8 -43.12 18.40 7.01
C ALA A 8 -42.18 19.61 6.81
N LEU A 9 -40.89 19.41 7.10
CA LEU A 9 -39.84 20.34 6.66
C LEU A 9 -39.71 20.27 5.13
N GLN A 10 -39.74 21.44 4.50
CA GLN A 10 -39.72 21.63 3.05
C GLN A 10 -38.38 21.20 2.41
N PRO A 11 -38.36 20.71 1.14
CA PRO A 11 -37.17 20.16 0.47
C PRO A 11 -36.13 21.18 -0.02
N ASP A 12 -36.30 22.48 0.24
CA ASP A 12 -35.57 23.55 -0.46
C ASP A 12 -34.21 23.97 0.13
N LEU A 13 -33.67 23.22 1.11
CA LEU A 13 -32.36 23.49 1.71
C LEU A 13 -31.20 22.63 1.16
N ILE A 14 -31.44 21.71 0.23
CA ILE A 14 -30.39 20.83 -0.36
C ILE A 14 -29.89 21.36 -1.73
N LYS A 15 -29.87 22.69 -1.95
CA LYS A 15 -29.34 23.29 -3.19
C LYS A 15 -28.26 24.35 -3.01
N GLN A 16 -27.64 24.46 -1.83
CA GLN A 16 -26.48 25.34 -1.65
C GLN A 16 -25.31 24.64 -0.98
N GLN A 17 -24.41 24.10 -1.80
CA GLN A 17 -22.96 24.36 -1.78
C GLN A 17 -22.19 23.28 -2.57
N VAL A 18 -22.37 23.26 -3.89
CA VAL A 18 -21.27 22.87 -4.78
C VAL A 18 -20.77 24.17 -5.39
N LYS A 19 -19.86 24.83 -4.67
CA LYS A 19 -19.13 25.99 -5.18
C LYS A 19 -18.36 25.47 -6.40
N GLN A 20 -18.75 25.86 -7.62
CA GLN A 20 -18.02 25.52 -8.83
C GLN A 20 -16.60 26.10 -8.71
N VAL A 21 -15.64 25.26 -8.35
CA VAL A 21 -14.23 25.63 -8.33
C VAL A 21 -13.81 25.82 -9.78
N LYS A 22 -13.49 27.07 -10.16
CA LYS A 22 -12.98 27.42 -11.48
C LYS A 22 -11.74 26.57 -11.75
N SER A 23 -11.77 25.73 -12.79
CA SER A 23 -10.58 24.95 -13.16
C SER A 23 -9.51 25.89 -13.70
N VAL A 24 -8.31 25.85 -13.14
CA VAL A 24 -7.17 26.65 -13.60
C VAL A 24 -6.22 25.71 -14.34
N ALA A 25 -5.79 26.10 -15.53
CA ALA A 25 -4.85 25.29 -16.32
C ALA A 25 -3.54 25.07 -15.53
N ALA A 26 -3.17 23.80 -15.36
CA ALA A 26 -1.90 23.44 -14.72
C ALA A 26 -0.71 23.72 -15.65
N PRO A 27 0.47 24.08 -15.12
CA PRO A 27 1.70 24.20 -15.90
C PRO A 27 2.04 22.90 -16.66
N GLN A 28 2.69 23.03 -17.82
CA GLN A 28 2.99 21.87 -18.68
C GLN A 28 3.80 20.79 -17.94
N LYS A 29 4.81 21.18 -17.15
CA LYS A 29 5.61 20.25 -16.34
C LYS A 29 4.75 19.37 -15.41
N ILE A 30 3.71 19.96 -14.84
CA ILE A 30 2.77 19.30 -13.92
C ILE A 30 1.86 18.33 -14.69
N ALA A 31 1.33 18.79 -15.83
CA ALA A 31 0.55 17.97 -16.73
C ALA A 31 1.34 16.73 -17.21
N ASP A 32 2.57 16.95 -17.67
CA ASP A 32 3.43 15.90 -18.18
C ASP A 32 3.81 14.89 -17.10
N ALA A 33 4.03 15.33 -15.86
CA ALA A 33 4.35 14.42 -14.75
C ALA A 33 3.21 13.42 -14.48
N ALA A 34 1.97 13.91 -14.45
CA ALA A 34 0.80 13.04 -14.28
C ALA A 34 0.55 12.13 -15.48
N LEU A 35 0.68 12.64 -16.71
CA LEU A 35 0.53 11.85 -17.93
C LEU A 35 1.60 10.75 -18.03
N ARG A 36 2.87 11.06 -17.74
CA ARG A 36 3.95 10.07 -17.69
C ARG A 36 3.68 8.96 -16.68
N ASN A 37 3.21 9.31 -15.47
CA ASN A 37 2.87 8.32 -14.47
C ASN A 37 1.70 7.43 -14.92
N ALA A 38 0.65 8.03 -15.47
CA ALA A 38 -0.51 7.30 -15.97
C ALA A 38 -0.17 6.33 -17.12
N ARG A 39 0.72 6.74 -18.03
CA ARG A 39 1.19 5.89 -19.14
C ARG A 39 2.07 4.76 -18.66
N GLY A 40 3.04 5.07 -17.78
CA GLY A 40 4.00 4.09 -17.30
C GLY A 40 3.40 2.99 -16.41
N TYR A 41 2.34 3.31 -15.65
CA TYR A 41 1.83 2.39 -14.61
C TYR A 41 0.35 2.06 -14.72
N TRP A 42 -0.44 2.82 -15.47
CA TRP A 42 -1.90 2.80 -15.35
C TRP A 42 -2.67 2.71 -16.66
N GLU A 43 -2.05 2.12 -17.69
CA GLU A 43 -2.67 1.81 -18.99
C GLU A 43 -3.26 3.02 -19.71
N LEU A 44 -2.73 4.22 -19.47
CA LEU A 44 -3.02 5.34 -20.36
C LEU A 44 -2.20 5.14 -21.64
N GLY A 45 -2.84 5.24 -22.81
CA GLY A 45 -2.14 5.15 -24.09
C GLY A 45 -1.12 6.28 -24.29
N GLU A 46 -0.05 6.02 -25.05
CA GLU A 46 1.05 6.97 -25.29
C GLU A 46 0.59 8.34 -25.83
N ASN A 47 -0.42 8.33 -26.71
CA ASN A 47 -1.03 9.54 -27.28
C ASN A 47 -2.43 9.82 -26.72
N ALA A 48 -2.80 9.14 -25.64
CA ALA A 48 -4.10 9.26 -25.01
C ALA A 48 -4.03 10.13 -23.75
N GLY A 49 -5.23 10.53 -23.29
CA GLY A 49 -5.41 11.30 -22.06
C GLY A 49 -5.47 12.80 -22.28
N LYS A 50 -6.57 13.41 -21.83
CA LYS A 50 -6.73 14.85 -21.74
C LYS A 50 -6.91 15.25 -20.28
N ILE A 51 -6.21 16.28 -19.83
CA ILE A 51 -6.50 16.90 -18.53
C ILE A 51 -7.81 17.67 -18.68
N ILE A 52 -8.85 17.16 -18.02
CA ILE A 52 -10.20 17.74 -18.06
C ILE A 52 -10.53 18.57 -16.82
N LYS A 53 -9.77 18.38 -15.74
CA LYS A 53 -9.87 19.19 -14.52
C LYS A 53 -8.48 19.43 -13.96
N SER A 54 -8.21 20.66 -13.55
CA SER A 54 -7.02 21.03 -12.80
C SER A 54 -7.37 22.13 -11.80
N GLU A 55 -6.85 22.00 -10.58
CA GLU A 55 -7.02 22.99 -9.53
C GLU A 55 -5.83 22.99 -8.58
N ARG A 56 -5.50 24.16 -8.03
CA ARG A 56 -4.50 24.26 -6.96
C ARG A 56 -5.00 23.48 -5.76
N ALA A 57 -4.12 22.64 -5.24
CA ALA A 57 -4.39 21.85 -4.06
C ALA A 57 -3.24 22.01 -3.08
N LYS A 58 -3.60 22.04 -1.81
CA LYS A 58 -2.71 21.62 -0.75
C LYS A 58 -2.93 20.13 -0.58
N TRP A 59 -1.87 19.41 -0.29
CA TRP A 59 -1.93 17.98 -0.04
C TRP A 59 -0.75 17.63 0.84
N SER A 60 -0.96 16.67 1.72
CA SER A 60 0.17 16.04 2.38
C SER A 60 0.05 14.55 2.14
N PRO A 61 1.16 13.85 1.83
CA PRO A 61 1.16 12.39 1.92
C PRO A 61 0.67 11.95 3.29
N ASP A 62 0.84 12.82 4.29
CA ASP A 62 0.58 12.53 5.67
C ASP A 62 -0.87 12.73 6.13
N CYS A 63 -1.72 13.34 5.29
CA CYS A 63 -3.11 13.63 5.65
C CYS A 63 -4.13 12.69 5.01
N GLY A 64 -3.74 11.90 4.00
CA GLY A 64 -4.68 11.03 3.28
C GLY A 64 -5.93 11.81 2.80
N ASN A 65 -7.12 11.38 3.26
CA ASN A 65 -8.42 12.02 2.98
C ASN A 65 -8.93 12.95 4.12
N ILE A 66 -8.11 13.24 5.14
CA ILE A 66 -8.50 14.11 6.25
C ILE A 66 -8.44 15.58 5.78
N PRO A 67 -9.39 16.44 6.18
CA PRO A 67 -9.27 17.87 5.96
C PRO A 67 -7.93 18.39 6.48
N LEU A 68 -7.15 19.05 5.63
CA LEU A 68 -5.80 19.55 5.96
C LEU A 68 -5.77 20.45 7.19
N ALA A 69 -6.87 21.13 7.51
CA ALA A 69 -6.99 21.96 8.71
C ALA A 69 -6.92 21.17 10.03
N LEU A 70 -7.18 19.86 9.98
CA LEU A 70 -7.08 18.94 11.11
C LEU A 70 -5.78 18.13 11.08
N CYS A 71 -4.86 18.49 10.18
CA CYS A 71 -3.65 17.73 9.91
C CYS A 71 -2.42 18.58 10.17
N ASP A 72 -1.72 18.28 11.27
CA ASP A 72 -0.60 19.07 11.77
C ASP A 72 0.74 18.53 11.22
N VAL A 73 0.95 18.70 9.91
CA VAL A 73 2.07 18.13 9.15
C VAL A 73 2.55 19.05 8.04
N VAL A 74 3.70 18.71 7.45
CA VAL A 74 4.22 19.39 6.25
C VAL A 74 3.23 19.23 5.11
N VAL A 75 2.64 20.36 4.70
CA VAL A 75 1.69 20.44 3.60
C VAL A 75 2.44 20.78 2.31
N SER A 76 2.45 19.84 1.37
CA SER A 76 2.91 20.11 0.01
C SER A 76 1.87 20.93 -0.74
N THR A 77 2.32 21.98 -1.43
CA THR A 77 1.49 22.70 -2.39
C THR A 77 1.66 22.10 -3.78
N GLY A 78 0.59 22.10 -4.56
CA GLY A 78 0.60 21.52 -5.89
C GLY A 78 -0.75 21.57 -6.57
N TRP A 79 -1.04 20.52 -7.33
CA TRP A 79 -2.17 20.46 -8.27
C TRP A 79 -2.92 19.15 -8.13
N ASN A 80 -4.25 19.25 -7.98
CA ASN A 80 -5.15 18.13 -8.24
C ASN A 80 -5.50 18.13 -9.72
N LEU A 81 -5.30 17.00 -10.39
CA LEU A 81 -5.55 16.83 -11.82
C LEU A 81 -6.52 15.67 -12.03
N THR A 82 -7.39 15.80 -13.03
CA THR A 82 -8.14 14.68 -13.60
C THR A 82 -7.76 14.52 -15.05
N ILE A 83 -7.14 13.38 -15.38
CA ILE A 83 -6.93 12.92 -16.75
C ILE A 83 -8.14 12.07 -17.15
N ALA A 84 -8.65 12.28 -18.36
CA ALA A 84 -9.71 11.46 -18.95
C ALA A 84 -9.26 10.85 -20.27
N ASP A 85 -9.68 9.60 -20.48
CA ASP A 85 -9.55 8.89 -21.75
C ASP A 85 -10.81 8.03 -21.95
N GLY A 86 -11.72 8.52 -22.81
CA GLY A 86 -13.08 7.97 -22.92
C GLY A 86 -13.84 8.01 -21.59
N ASN A 87 -14.23 6.83 -21.09
CA ASN A 87 -14.94 6.64 -19.82
C ASN A 87 -14.01 6.35 -18.63
N LYS A 88 -12.69 6.39 -18.84
CA LYS A 88 -11.68 6.17 -17.80
C LYS A 88 -11.16 7.49 -17.28
N TYR A 89 -10.95 7.56 -15.98
CA TYR A 89 -10.42 8.75 -15.33
C TYR A 89 -9.30 8.40 -14.35
N TRP A 90 -8.29 9.25 -14.27
CA TRP A 90 -7.22 9.18 -13.28
C TRP A 90 -7.13 10.50 -12.54
N HIS A 91 -7.18 10.43 -11.21
CA HIS A 91 -7.10 11.58 -10.34
C HIS A 91 -5.72 11.61 -9.70
N TYR A 92 -4.97 12.69 -9.89
CA TYR A 92 -3.62 12.83 -9.38
C TYR A 92 -3.51 14.03 -8.45
N PHE A 93 -2.60 13.93 -7.48
CA PHE A 93 -1.94 15.09 -6.91
C PHE A 93 -0.52 15.17 -7.48
N VAL A 94 -0.08 16.37 -7.85
CA VAL A 94 1.30 16.63 -8.30
C VAL A 94 1.84 17.83 -7.53
N ALA A 95 2.95 17.68 -6.81
CA ALA A 95 3.61 18.78 -6.11
C ALA A 95 4.12 19.85 -7.08
N ASP A 96 4.26 21.09 -6.63
CA ASP A 96 4.73 22.21 -7.46
C ASP A 96 6.10 21.95 -8.13
N SER A 97 6.97 21.22 -7.47
CA SER A 97 8.26 20.73 -7.97
C SER A 97 8.14 19.69 -9.09
N ALA A 98 6.99 19.02 -9.22
CA ALA A 98 6.70 17.88 -10.10
C ALA A 98 7.52 16.61 -9.82
N ASP A 99 8.31 16.58 -8.75
CA ASP A 99 9.07 15.40 -8.28
C ASP A 99 8.17 14.38 -7.58
N GLN A 100 7.08 14.85 -6.97
CA GLN A 100 6.08 14.03 -6.30
C GLN A 100 4.78 14.03 -7.10
N THR A 101 4.46 12.90 -7.71
CA THR A 101 3.21 12.65 -8.44
C THR A 101 2.54 11.44 -7.85
N VAL A 102 1.32 11.58 -7.32
CA VAL A 102 0.60 10.52 -6.60
C VAL A 102 -0.75 10.28 -7.23
N LEU A 103 -1.04 9.03 -7.59
CA LEU A 103 -2.38 8.63 -8.03
C LEU A 103 -3.32 8.55 -6.82
N LEU A 104 -4.34 9.40 -6.79
CA LEU A 104 -5.36 9.47 -5.74
C LEU A 104 -6.53 8.51 -6.00
N GLY A 105 -6.73 8.09 -7.25
CA GLY A 105 -7.80 7.17 -7.61
C GLY A 105 -8.06 7.11 -9.11
N ARG A 106 -8.81 6.08 -9.52
CA ARG A 106 -9.29 5.90 -10.90
C ARG A 106 -10.79 5.68 -10.91
N SER A 107 -11.48 6.08 -11.96
CA SER A 107 -12.91 5.81 -12.16
C SER A 107 -13.08 4.93 -13.41
N PRO A 108 -13.98 3.91 -13.40
CA PRO A 108 -15.10 3.67 -12.46
C PRO A 108 -14.75 2.96 -11.14
N GLN A 109 -13.48 2.81 -10.80
CA GLN A 109 -13.07 2.15 -9.56
C GLN A 109 -13.37 3.00 -8.30
N ASN A 110 -14.45 2.67 -7.58
CA ASN A 110 -14.84 3.33 -6.31
C ASN A 110 -13.65 3.63 -5.39
N ARG A 111 -13.55 4.89 -4.95
CA ARG A 111 -12.74 5.27 -3.78
C ARG A 111 -13.44 4.69 -2.55
N THR A 112 -12.71 4.00 -1.68
CA THR A 112 -13.26 3.60 -0.39
C THR A 112 -13.28 4.81 0.55
N ASN A 113 -14.44 5.10 1.14
CA ASN A 113 -14.66 6.21 2.08
C ASN A 113 -14.29 5.85 3.53
N ALA A 114 -13.64 4.71 3.77
CA ALA A 114 -13.27 4.30 5.12
C ALA A 114 -12.06 5.11 5.61
N SER A 115 -12.24 5.85 6.70
CA SER A 115 -11.16 6.52 7.41
C SER A 115 -10.26 5.46 8.04
N ILE A 116 -9.02 5.36 7.54
CA ILE A 116 -7.99 4.47 8.05
C ILE A 116 -6.87 5.32 8.68
N PRO A 117 -6.29 4.91 9.83
CA PRO A 117 -5.15 5.61 10.39
C PRO A 117 -4.00 5.69 9.40
N LYS A 118 -3.38 6.85 9.33
CA LYS A 118 -2.27 7.13 8.41
C LYS A 118 -1.09 6.19 8.61
N THR A 119 -0.75 5.89 9.86
CA THR A 119 0.32 4.94 10.19
C THR A 119 0.11 3.57 9.55
N VAL A 120 -1.15 3.12 9.45
CA VAL A 120 -1.51 1.88 8.77
C VAL A 120 -1.28 2.00 7.27
N THR A 121 -1.81 3.06 6.65
CA THR A 121 -1.63 3.33 5.21
C THR A 121 -0.15 3.42 4.84
N ASP A 122 0.64 4.19 5.56
CA ASP A 122 2.05 4.39 5.28
C ASP A 122 2.86 3.11 5.41
N ASN A 123 2.62 2.33 6.47
CA ASN A 123 3.32 1.07 6.68
C ASN A 123 2.95 0.06 5.61
N ILE A 124 1.67 0.00 5.21
CA ILE A 124 1.21 -0.83 4.09
C ILE A 124 1.89 -0.42 2.79
N LEU A 125 1.83 0.86 2.43
CA LEU A 125 2.45 1.34 1.18
C LEU A 125 3.98 1.19 1.22
N ASN A 126 4.62 1.34 2.37
CA ASN A 126 6.05 1.13 2.55
C ASN A 126 6.44 -0.32 2.31
N ILE A 127 5.77 -1.25 3.00
CA ILE A 127 6.04 -2.68 2.86
C ILE A 127 5.70 -3.12 1.44
N ALA A 128 4.55 -2.71 0.91
CA ALA A 128 4.13 -3.05 -0.45
C ALA A 128 5.11 -2.54 -1.50
N SER A 129 5.61 -1.31 -1.36
CA SER A 129 6.61 -0.74 -2.26
C SER A 129 7.87 -1.59 -2.33
N LYS A 130 8.35 -2.08 -1.19
CA LYS A 130 9.52 -2.96 -1.13
C LYS A 130 9.23 -4.37 -1.63
N HIS A 131 8.10 -4.93 -1.21
CA HIS A 131 7.65 -6.28 -1.58
C HIS A 131 7.34 -6.45 -3.05
N LEU A 132 6.88 -5.39 -3.71
CA LEU A 132 6.53 -5.37 -5.13
C LEU A 132 7.60 -4.69 -5.99
N GLU A 133 8.64 -4.12 -5.38
CA GLU A 133 9.70 -3.39 -6.06
C GLU A 133 9.15 -2.22 -6.92
N LEU A 134 8.13 -1.55 -6.38
CA LEU A 134 7.43 -0.45 -7.05
C LEU A 134 7.46 0.82 -6.17
N PRO A 135 7.57 2.01 -6.76
CA PRO A 135 7.45 3.27 -6.02
C PRO A 135 6.11 3.38 -5.25
N LYS A 136 6.11 3.93 -4.03
CA LYS A 136 4.86 4.08 -3.24
C LYS A 136 3.76 4.86 -3.97
N ASN A 137 4.15 5.83 -4.78
CA ASN A 137 3.24 6.73 -5.49
C ASN A 137 2.52 6.09 -6.68
N VAL A 138 2.91 4.87 -7.06
CA VAL A 138 2.22 4.05 -8.07
C VAL A 138 1.40 2.93 -7.43
N LEU A 139 1.22 2.95 -6.11
CA LEU A 139 0.38 2.00 -5.39
C LEU A 139 -0.94 2.69 -5.01
N LEU A 140 -2.05 2.10 -5.43
CA LEU A 140 -3.39 2.64 -5.20
C LEU A 140 -4.11 1.82 -4.14
N ILE A 141 -4.55 2.46 -3.04
CA ILE A 141 -5.49 1.82 -2.11
C ILE A 141 -6.89 1.80 -2.75
N LYS A 142 -7.42 0.59 -2.96
CA LYS A 142 -8.72 0.36 -3.59
C LYS A 142 -9.83 0.14 -2.59
N GLN A 143 -9.53 -0.63 -1.55
CA GLN A 143 -10.49 -1.02 -0.54
C GLN A 143 -9.84 -1.05 0.83
N VAL A 144 -10.56 -0.57 1.82
CA VAL A 144 -10.21 -0.71 3.23
C VAL A 144 -11.41 -1.28 3.97
N GLN A 145 -11.15 -2.29 4.80
CA GLN A 145 -12.14 -2.88 5.69
C GLN A 145 -11.52 -3.01 7.09
N ARG A 146 -12.20 -2.48 8.11
CA ARG A 146 -11.86 -2.76 9.50
C ARG A 146 -12.38 -4.15 9.86
N GLN A 147 -11.55 -4.97 10.51
CA GLN A 147 -11.88 -6.35 10.87
C GLN A 147 -11.25 -6.71 12.23
N THR A 148 -11.87 -7.66 12.94
CA THR A 148 -11.26 -8.31 14.10
C THR A 148 -10.52 -9.56 13.65
N TRP A 149 -9.23 -9.64 13.95
CA TRP A 149 -8.38 -10.80 13.71
C TRP A 149 -8.50 -11.76 14.88
N LYS A 150 -8.57 -13.07 14.59
CA LYS A 150 -8.68 -14.13 15.61
C LYS A 150 -7.45 -14.31 16.50
N ASN A 151 -6.35 -13.64 16.16
CA ASN A 151 -5.11 -13.64 16.94
C ASN A 151 -4.29 -12.36 16.65
N ILE A 152 -3.32 -12.07 17.53
CA ILE A 152 -2.43 -10.91 17.39
C ILE A 152 -1.51 -10.96 16.17
N CYS A 153 -1.48 -12.09 15.47
CA CYS A 153 -0.68 -12.34 14.28
C CYS A 153 -1.47 -12.22 12.98
N LEU A 154 -2.62 -11.55 13.00
CA LEU A 154 -3.43 -11.29 11.79
C LEU A 154 -3.92 -12.58 11.11
N GLU A 155 -4.19 -13.61 11.91
CA GLU A 155 -4.63 -14.95 11.48
C GLU A 155 -3.58 -15.79 10.73
N PHE A 156 -2.29 -15.44 10.85
CA PHE A 156 -1.21 -16.25 10.30
C PHE A 156 -0.87 -17.40 11.26
N THR A 157 -0.70 -18.60 10.73
CA THR A 157 -0.23 -19.77 11.47
C THR A 157 1.31 -19.78 11.45
N LEU A 158 1.96 -19.36 12.54
CA LEU A 158 3.41 -19.59 12.69
C LEU A 158 3.70 -21.09 12.89
N PRO A 159 4.88 -21.58 12.49
CA PRO A 159 5.55 -22.58 13.30
C PRO A 159 6.13 -21.88 14.54
N TYR A 160 5.39 -21.99 15.65
CA TYR A 160 5.82 -21.89 17.05
C TYR A 160 6.34 -20.54 17.66
N VAL A 161 5.80 -20.28 18.87
CA VAL A 161 6.28 -19.47 20.03
C VAL A 161 5.95 -17.98 20.17
N ARG A 162 5.38 -17.23 19.20
CA ARG A 162 5.09 -15.77 19.45
C ARG A 162 3.71 -15.24 19.10
N CYS A 163 2.79 -16.09 18.63
CA CYS A 163 1.40 -15.68 18.42
C CYS A 163 0.55 -16.12 19.60
N ARG A 164 0.15 -15.19 20.45
CA ARG A 164 -0.96 -15.42 21.38
C ARG A 164 -2.24 -15.61 20.57
N THR A 165 -2.81 -16.80 20.63
CA THR A 165 -3.99 -17.20 19.85
C THR A 165 -5.30 -16.95 20.58
N ASP A 166 -5.22 -16.53 21.84
CA ASP A 166 -6.29 -16.21 22.77
C ASP A 166 -6.73 -14.73 22.70
N ASP A 167 -5.93 -13.87 22.07
CA ASP A 167 -6.20 -12.43 21.97
C ASP A 167 -6.72 -12.04 20.58
N ASN A 168 -8.02 -11.77 20.49
CA ASN A 168 -8.59 -11.08 19.33
C ASN A 168 -8.05 -9.64 19.29
N GLN A 169 -7.69 -9.15 18.11
CA GLN A 169 -7.30 -7.74 17.94
C GLN A 169 -8.05 -7.09 16.79
N LEU A 170 -8.36 -5.80 16.91
CA LEU A 170 -8.85 -5.00 15.79
C LEU A 170 -7.72 -4.75 14.78
N GLY A 171 -8.09 -4.55 13.53
CA GLY A 171 -7.15 -4.20 12.48
C GLY A 171 -7.81 -3.96 11.12
N TRP A 172 -7.01 -4.04 10.07
CA TRP A 172 -7.36 -3.55 8.74
C TRP A 172 -7.03 -4.56 7.66
N ARG A 173 -8.01 -4.89 6.83
CA ARG A 173 -7.82 -5.57 5.55
C ARG A 173 -7.84 -4.52 4.44
N VAL A 174 -6.72 -4.35 3.76
CA VAL A 174 -6.51 -3.31 2.74
C VAL A 174 -6.17 -3.96 1.42
N VAL A 175 -6.95 -3.64 0.39
CA VAL A 175 -6.67 -4.04 -0.99
C VAL A 175 -5.93 -2.90 -1.66
N ILE A 176 -4.72 -3.19 -2.12
CA ILE A 176 -3.95 -2.29 -2.99
C ILE A 176 -3.98 -2.79 -4.42
N GLU A 177 -3.92 -1.88 -5.37
CA GLU A 177 -3.71 -2.15 -6.78
C GLU A 177 -2.35 -1.54 -7.16
N ALA A 178 -1.47 -2.33 -7.74
CA ALA A 178 -0.12 -1.85 -8.13
C ALA A 178 -0.01 -1.59 -9.64
N GLN A 179 -0.89 -2.22 -10.41
CA GLN A 179 -1.09 -2.05 -11.84
C GLN A 179 -2.57 -2.38 -12.13
N PRO A 180 -3.14 -1.95 -13.26
CA PRO A 180 -4.52 -2.22 -13.58
C PRO A 180 -4.87 -3.72 -13.48
N GLY A 181 -5.88 -4.03 -12.66
CA GLY A 181 -6.33 -5.39 -12.39
C GLY A 181 -5.43 -6.20 -11.46
N LYS A 182 -4.21 -5.76 -11.14
CA LYS A 182 -3.28 -6.48 -10.26
C LYS A 182 -3.41 -6.01 -8.82
N GLN A 183 -4.21 -6.75 -8.07
CA GLN A 183 -4.53 -6.45 -6.68
C GLN A 183 -3.73 -7.32 -5.69
N TYR A 184 -3.42 -6.74 -4.54
CA TYR A 184 -2.78 -7.40 -3.42
C TYR A 184 -3.50 -7.01 -2.14
N VAL A 185 -3.63 -7.96 -1.24
CA VAL A 185 -4.30 -7.74 0.04
C VAL A 185 -3.25 -7.68 1.14
N TYR A 186 -3.30 -6.63 1.95
CA TYR A 186 -2.49 -6.45 3.14
C TYR A 186 -3.40 -6.45 4.36
N LEU A 187 -2.96 -7.14 5.41
CA LEU A 187 -3.58 -7.18 6.72
C LEU A 187 -2.71 -6.36 7.66
N ALA A 188 -3.32 -5.56 8.53
CA ALA A 188 -2.60 -4.76 9.50
C ALA A 188 -3.25 -4.81 10.89
N SER A 189 -2.44 -4.62 11.93
CA SER A 189 -2.95 -4.34 13.28
C SER A 189 -3.61 -2.96 13.33
N GLU A 190 -4.41 -2.69 14.37
CA GLU A 190 -5.18 -1.45 14.52
C GLU A 190 -4.35 -0.17 14.29
N LYS A 191 -3.13 -0.13 14.83
CA LYS A 191 -2.20 1.01 14.70
C LYS A 191 -1.23 0.89 13.51
N GLY A 192 -1.22 -0.25 12.81
CA GLY A 192 -0.33 -0.49 11.67
C GLY A 192 1.08 -0.91 12.03
N GLU A 193 1.35 -1.24 13.30
CA GLU A 193 2.66 -1.71 13.78
C GLU A 193 3.03 -3.08 13.19
N GLN A 194 2.01 -3.88 12.86
CA GLN A 194 2.16 -5.13 12.12
C GLN A 194 1.42 -5.00 10.79
N VAL A 195 2.08 -5.38 9.71
CA VAL A 195 1.51 -5.37 8.36
C VAL A 195 2.01 -6.58 7.59
N ARG A 196 1.11 -7.29 6.92
CA ARG A 196 1.42 -8.54 6.22
C ARG A 196 0.62 -8.67 4.95
N LYS A 197 1.17 -9.35 3.94
CA LYS A 197 0.45 -9.66 2.71
C LYS A 197 -0.39 -10.94 2.89
N GLU A 198 -1.68 -10.92 2.56
CA GLU A 198 -2.62 -12.04 2.78
C GLU A 198 -2.16 -13.34 2.08
N THR A 199 -1.58 -13.24 0.89
CA THR A 199 -1.05 -14.42 0.16
C THR A 199 0.16 -15.06 0.84
N THR A 200 0.70 -14.45 1.90
CA THR A 200 1.76 -15.03 2.73
C THR A 200 1.22 -15.70 3.99
N LYS A 201 -0.10 -15.88 4.13
CA LYS A 201 -0.73 -16.59 5.28
C LYS A 201 -0.17 -17.99 5.52
N THR A 202 0.30 -18.66 4.46
CA THR A 202 0.94 -19.97 4.50
C THR A 202 2.46 -19.92 4.73
N MET A 203 3.05 -18.72 4.78
CA MET A 203 4.47 -18.50 5.07
C MET A 203 4.65 -18.03 6.50
N ALA A 204 5.84 -18.19 7.06
CA ALA A 204 6.17 -17.55 8.33
C ALA A 204 6.09 -16.02 8.19
N THR A 205 5.81 -15.37 9.32
CA THR A 205 5.54 -13.93 9.41
C THR A 205 6.66 -13.11 8.76
N ARG A 206 6.33 -12.31 7.74
CA ARG A 206 7.25 -11.37 7.09
C ARG A 206 6.78 -9.94 7.29
N ASN A 207 7.26 -9.31 8.37
CA ASN A 207 7.15 -7.87 8.59
C ASN A 207 8.40 -7.12 8.07
N ASP A 208 9.26 -7.83 7.34
CA ASP A 208 10.50 -7.31 6.80
C ASP A 208 10.30 -6.53 5.49
N LEU A 209 11.33 -5.76 5.13
CA LEU A 209 11.38 -4.97 3.90
C LEU A 209 12.06 -5.71 2.74
N MET A 210 12.34 -7.01 2.87
CA MET A 210 13.01 -7.76 1.81
C MET A 210 12.04 -7.98 0.64
N PRO A 211 12.48 -7.80 -0.61
CA PRO A 211 11.65 -8.10 -1.78
C PRO A 211 11.07 -9.52 -1.79
N ASN A 212 9.86 -9.68 -2.33
CA ASN A 212 9.24 -11.01 -2.43
C ASN A 212 9.96 -11.92 -3.43
N SER A 213 10.53 -11.34 -4.48
CA SER A 213 11.37 -12.05 -5.45
C SER A 213 12.52 -12.78 -4.75
N TRP A 214 13.18 -12.12 -3.80
CA TRP A 214 14.30 -12.69 -3.04
C TRP A 214 13.83 -13.80 -2.10
N ALA A 215 12.71 -13.58 -1.39
CA ALA A 215 12.11 -14.61 -0.55
C ALA A 215 11.73 -15.87 -1.34
N ILE A 216 11.11 -15.71 -2.52
CA ILE A 216 10.78 -16.82 -3.41
C ILE A 216 12.05 -17.56 -3.86
N ASN A 217 13.10 -16.82 -4.21
CA ASN A 217 14.38 -17.41 -4.61
C ASN A 217 15.00 -18.25 -3.48
N ILE A 218 14.98 -17.74 -2.25
CA ILE A 218 15.49 -18.44 -1.07
C ILE A 218 14.67 -19.68 -0.75
N ILE A 219 13.34 -19.58 -0.79
CA ILE A 219 12.45 -20.71 -0.56
C ILE A 219 12.70 -21.82 -1.59
N LYS A 220 12.84 -21.46 -2.87
CA LYS A 220 13.18 -22.42 -3.94
C LYS A 220 14.55 -23.06 -3.69
N THR A 221 15.55 -22.26 -3.31
CA THR A 221 16.91 -22.72 -3.05
C THR A 221 16.95 -23.69 -1.87
N ALA A 222 16.34 -23.34 -0.73
CA ALA A 222 16.25 -24.18 0.45
C ALA A 222 15.42 -25.45 0.18
N SER A 223 14.27 -25.32 -0.49
CA SER A 223 13.44 -26.46 -0.92
C SER A 223 14.24 -27.49 -1.70
N LYS A 224 15.03 -27.04 -2.69
CA LYS A 224 15.90 -27.91 -3.50
C LYS A 224 17.03 -28.53 -2.67
N ARG A 225 17.75 -27.71 -1.88
CA ARG A 225 18.92 -28.14 -1.09
C ARG A 225 18.54 -29.21 -0.06
N PHE A 226 17.45 -28.97 0.67
CA PHE A 226 17.03 -29.82 1.77
C PHE A 226 15.96 -30.87 1.40
N LYS A 227 15.55 -30.90 0.13
CA LYS A 227 14.54 -31.84 -0.41
C LYS A 227 13.18 -31.73 0.32
N ILE A 228 12.76 -30.51 0.59
CA ILE A 228 11.48 -30.19 1.25
C ILE A 228 10.56 -29.56 0.21
N LYS A 229 9.26 -29.81 0.27
CA LYS A 229 8.30 -29.07 -0.55
C LYS A 229 8.34 -27.57 -0.21
N GLY A 230 8.31 -26.70 -1.21
CA GLY A 230 8.47 -25.25 -1.02
C GLY A 230 7.42 -24.61 -0.10
N ASP A 231 6.21 -25.19 -0.02
CA ASP A 231 5.13 -24.80 0.90
C ASP A 231 5.39 -25.19 2.37
N ARG A 232 6.47 -25.92 2.63
CA ARG A 232 6.95 -26.33 3.96
C ARG A 232 8.30 -25.70 4.33
N VAL A 233 8.76 -24.72 3.55
CA VAL A 233 9.97 -23.93 3.85
C VAL A 233 9.52 -22.57 4.36
N TYR A 234 9.97 -22.20 5.56
CA TYR A 234 9.52 -20.98 6.22
C TYR A 234 10.68 -20.02 6.47
N ILE A 235 10.52 -18.76 6.07
CA ILE A 235 11.44 -17.68 6.46
C ILE A 235 11.03 -17.21 7.86
N LEU A 236 11.77 -17.64 8.88
CA LEU A 236 11.51 -17.33 10.27
C LEU A 236 11.86 -15.87 10.61
N SER A 237 12.93 -15.36 10.02
CA SER A 237 13.33 -13.96 10.14
C SER A 237 14.08 -13.48 8.90
N ALA A 238 14.02 -12.18 8.67
CA ALA A 238 14.79 -11.48 7.66
C ALA A 238 15.25 -10.14 8.24
N GLU A 239 16.54 -10.03 8.53
CA GLU A 239 17.13 -8.86 9.19
C GLU A 239 18.19 -8.23 8.30
N GLN A 240 18.08 -6.92 8.07
CA GLN A 240 19.15 -6.17 7.42
C GLN A 240 20.25 -5.85 8.45
N LYS A 241 21.50 -6.19 8.13
CA LYS A 241 22.68 -5.97 8.98
C LYS A 241 23.76 -5.23 8.21
N PHE A 242 24.51 -4.36 8.88
CA PHE A 242 25.66 -3.68 8.30
C PHE A 242 26.92 -4.53 8.54
N ASP A 243 27.72 -4.75 7.50
CA ASP A 243 29.04 -5.37 7.59
C ASP A 243 30.12 -4.29 7.41
N PRO A 244 30.84 -3.88 8.49
CA PRO A 244 31.90 -2.89 8.40
C PRO A 244 33.04 -3.30 7.46
N SER A 245 33.32 -4.60 7.35
CA SER A 245 34.42 -5.11 6.51
C SER A 245 34.12 -4.97 5.02
N ARG A 246 32.84 -5.01 4.64
CA ARG A 246 32.37 -4.86 3.26
C ARG A 246 31.87 -3.44 2.95
N GLY A 247 31.82 -2.56 3.96
CA GLY A 247 31.25 -1.22 3.84
C GLY A 247 29.80 -1.21 3.34
N SER A 248 29.05 -2.30 3.55
CA SER A 248 27.73 -2.48 2.94
C SER A 248 26.78 -3.26 3.83
N TYR A 249 25.48 -3.10 3.56
CA TYR A 249 24.43 -3.87 4.22
C TYR A 249 24.24 -5.24 3.55
N PHE A 250 23.71 -6.20 4.30
CA PHE A 250 23.28 -7.50 3.80
C PHE A 250 22.03 -7.97 4.54
N TRP A 251 21.34 -8.96 4.00
CA TRP A 251 20.22 -9.62 4.65
C TRP A 251 20.67 -10.92 5.29
N ASN A 252 20.39 -11.07 6.58
CA ASN A 252 20.55 -12.31 7.33
C ASN A 252 19.18 -12.96 7.49
N LEU A 253 19.01 -14.17 6.95
CA LEU A 253 17.76 -14.90 6.98
C LEU A 253 17.87 -16.16 7.81
N ALA A 254 16.92 -16.39 8.71
CA ALA A 254 16.73 -17.69 9.35
C ALA A 254 15.62 -18.45 8.62
N ILE A 255 15.91 -19.66 8.15
CA ILE A 255 15.00 -20.50 7.36
C ILE A 255 14.75 -21.81 8.11
N ASP A 256 13.49 -22.12 8.40
CA ASP A 256 13.08 -23.44 8.89
C ASP A 256 13.12 -24.44 7.73
N VAL A 257 13.90 -25.49 7.92
CA VAL A 257 14.10 -26.55 6.94
C VAL A 257 13.63 -27.91 7.45
N LYS A 258 13.37 -28.07 8.74
CA LYS A 258 12.73 -29.27 9.31
C LYS A 258 12.23 -28.88 10.69
N GLN A 259 10.91 -28.85 10.92
CA GLN A 259 10.24 -28.63 12.22
C GLN A 259 11.20 -28.74 13.43
N ASN A 260 11.80 -27.61 13.85
CA ASN A 260 12.83 -27.43 14.90
C ASN A 260 14.33 -27.39 14.48
N ALA A 261 14.65 -27.26 13.20
CA ALA A 261 15.99 -26.99 12.70
C ALA A 261 15.94 -25.85 11.68
N PHE A 262 16.66 -24.76 11.98
CA PHE A 262 16.80 -23.64 11.09
C PHE A 262 18.23 -23.51 10.59
N VAL A 263 18.36 -22.92 9.41
CA VAL A 263 19.63 -22.61 8.78
C VAL A 263 19.68 -21.13 8.41
N THR A 264 20.89 -20.60 8.29
CA THR A 264 21.08 -19.18 7.98
C THR A 264 21.56 -19.00 6.53
N TYR A 265 20.91 -18.07 5.83
CA TYR A 265 21.36 -17.58 4.53
C TYR A 265 21.78 -16.11 4.66
N GLU A 266 22.81 -15.71 3.90
CA GLU A 266 23.12 -14.29 3.70
C GLU A 266 22.84 -13.91 2.25
N LEU A 267 22.21 -12.75 2.06
CA LEU A 267 22.00 -12.15 0.75
C LEU A 267 22.63 -10.77 0.72
N ASP A 268 23.22 -10.39 -0.41
CA ASP A 268 23.60 -9.00 -0.62
C ASP A 268 22.37 -8.10 -0.89
N MET A 269 22.61 -6.80 -1.08
CA MET A 269 21.57 -5.82 -1.38
C MET A 269 20.98 -5.93 -2.80
N THR A 270 21.40 -6.93 -3.58
CA THR A 270 20.82 -7.27 -4.88
C THR A 270 20.02 -8.57 -4.85
N GLY A 271 19.96 -9.24 -3.69
CA GLY A 271 19.25 -10.50 -3.50
C GLY A 271 20.03 -11.74 -3.92
N ASN A 272 21.32 -11.60 -4.21
CA ASN A 272 22.18 -12.75 -4.48
C ASN A 272 22.61 -13.39 -3.17
N ILE A 273 22.65 -14.72 -3.16
CA ILE A 273 23.05 -15.48 -1.98
C ILE A 273 24.57 -15.43 -1.84
N THR A 274 25.07 -14.76 -0.82
CA THR A 274 26.51 -14.64 -0.54
C THR A 274 27.01 -15.71 0.43
N LYS A 275 26.11 -16.31 1.20
CA LYS A 275 26.42 -17.39 2.12
C LYS A 275 25.26 -18.37 2.22
N GLN A 276 25.61 -19.65 2.20
CA GLN A 276 24.69 -20.76 2.36
C GLN A 276 25.15 -21.64 3.52
N PRO A 277 24.20 -22.33 4.20
CA PRO A 277 24.49 -23.30 5.24
C PRO A 277 25.11 -24.59 4.69
#